data_AF-A0A920DDX7-F1
#
_entry.id   AF-A0A920DDX7-F1
#
_cell.length_a   1.000
_cell.length_b   1.000
_cell.length_c   1.000
_cell.angle_alpha   90.00
_cell.angle_beta   90.00
_cell.angle_gamma   90.00
#
_symmetry.space_group_name_H-M   'P 1'
#
loop_
_entity.id
_entity.type
_entity.pdbx_description
1 polymer ?
#
loop_
_entity_poly.entity_id
_entity_poly.type
_entity_poly.pdbx_seq_one_letter_code
_entity_poly.pdbx_strand_id
1 'polypeptide(L)'
;MRKVDLFILLLLVVNSLFIVANIALAQNYSVSLITNSEGIGISNSIASFLIAEDGWSVESFKQVYHSSAILVILTSLLTFILIIYRFATSRK
;
A
#
# COMPACT_ATOMS: atom_id res chain seq x y z
N MET A 1 -4.06 8.90 -26.34
CA MET A 1 -4.48 7.98 -25.25
C MET A 1 -5.89 8.35 -24.82
N ARG A 2 -6.84 7.40 -24.72
CA ARG A 2 -8.19 7.75 -24.23
C ARG A 2 -8.12 8.15 -22.75
N LYS A 3 -9.02 9.00 -22.27
CA LYS A 3 -9.07 9.42 -20.86
C LYS A 3 -9.11 8.23 -19.90
N VAL A 4 -9.80 7.15 -20.27
CA VAL A 4 -9.86 5.90 -19.49
C VAL A 4 -8.52 5.15 -19.45
N ASP A 5 -7.78 5.13 -20.56
CA ASP A 5 -6.44 4.50 -20.61
C ASP A 5 -5.45 5.27 -19.72
N LEU A 6 -5.52 6.61 -19.75
CA LEU A 6 -4.73 7.46 -18.85
C LEU A 6 -5.09 7.21 -17.39
N PHE A 7 -6.38 7.09 -17.08
CA PHE A 7 -6.84 6.82 -15.73
C PHE A 7 -6.37 5.45 -15.20
N ILE A 8 -6.44 4.40 -16.03
CA ILE A 8 -5.91 3.07 -15.69
C ILE A 8 -4.39 3.15 -15.45
N LEU A 9 -3.66 3.88 -16.30
CA LEU A 9 -2.22 4.07 -16.12
C LEU A 9 -1.90 4.78 -14.80
N LEU A 10 -2.64 5.84 -14.46
CA LEU A 10 -2.49 6.54 -13.18
C LEU A 10 -2.79 5.62 -11.99
N LEU A 11 -3.86 4.82 -12.07
CA LEU A 11 -4.19 3.86 -11.02
C LEU A 11 -3.10 2.80 -10.85
N LEU A 12 -2.51 2.31 -11.95
CA LEU A 12 -1.39 1.36 -11.87
C LEU A 12 -0.21 1.97 -11.12
N VAL A 13 0.18 3.21 -11.45
CA VAL A 13 1.28 3.91 -10.77
C VAL A 13 0.99 4.12 -9.29
N VAL A 14 -0.21 4.62 -8.95
CA VAL A 14 -0.60 4.86 -7.55
C VAL A 14 -0.68 3.55 -6.77
N ASN A 15 -1.24 2.49 -7.36
CA ASN A 15 -1.36 1.20 -6.72
C ASN A 15 0.03 0.59 -6.41
N SER A 16 0.99 0.74 -7.32
CA SER A 16 2.38 0.33 -7.07
C SER A 16 2.99 1.06 -5.87
N LEU A 17 2.75 2.37 -5.72
CA LEU A 17 3.21 3.12 -4.55
C LEU A 17 2.56 2.63 -3.25
N PHE A 18 1.26 2.32 -3.28
CA PHE A 18 0.56 1.75 -2.12
C PHE A 18 1.09 0.37 -1.75
N ILE A 19 1.38 -0.48 -2.73
CA ILE A 19 2.00 -1.80 -2.50
C ILE A 19 3.36 -1.64 -1.84
N VAL A 20 4.22 -0.73 -2.33
CA VAL A 20 5.54 -0.47 -1.74
C VAL A 20 5.41 0.04 -0.30
N ALA A 21 4.50 0.98 -0.05
CA ALA A 21 4.20 1.48 1.29
C ALA A 21 3.72 0.36 2.23
N ASN A 22 2.80 -0.48 1.76
CA ASN A 22 2.29 -1.60 2.57
C ASN A 22 3.37 -2.66 2.85
N ILE A 23 4.24 -2.96 1.88
CA ILE A 23 5.39 -3.87 2.09
C ILE A 23 6.33 -3.28 3.15
N ALA A 24 6.63 -1.99 3.07
CA ALA A 24 7.45 -1.32 4.07
C ALA A 24 6.83 -1.42 5.48
N LEU A 25 5.52 -1.24 5.61
CA LEU A 25 4.81 -1.42 6.88
C LEU A 25 4.80 -2.89 7.33
N ALA A 26 4.58 -3.84 6.41
CA ALA A 26 4.56 -5.27 6.67
C ALA A 26 5.91 -5.79 7.20
N GLN A 27 7.02 -5.26 6.68
CA GLN A 27 8.36 -5.59 7.16
C GLN A 27 8.56 -5.19 8.62
N ASN A 28 8.13 -4.00 9.02
CA ASN A 28 8.20 -3.56 10.42
C ASN A 28 7.20 -4.30 11.33
N TYR A 29 6.07 -4.74 10.77
CA TYR A 29 5.06 -5.52 11.50
C TYR A 29 5.52 -6.97 11.76
N SER A 30 6.19 -7.59 10.79
CA SER A 30 6.48 -9.04 10.79
C SER A 30 7.89 -9.38 11.24
N VAL A 31 8.84 -8.46 11.05
CA VAL A 31 10.24 -8.61 11.42
C VAL A 31 10.59 -7.43 12.31
N SER A 32 10.76 -7.66 13.61
CA SER A 32 11.38 -6.65 14.47
C SER A 32 12.84 -6.51 14.06
N LEU A 33 13.12 -5.62 13.10
CA LEU A 33 14.47 -5.26 12.68
C LEU A 33 15.23 -4.49 13.77
N ILE A 34 14.53 -4.10 14.84
CA ILE A 34 15.11 -3.49 16.05
C ILE A 34 15.36 -4.60 17.06
N THR A 35 16.63 -4.75 17.46
CA THR A 35 17.04 -5.62 18.56
C THR A 35 16.45 -5.06 19.87
N ASN A 36 15.73 -5.88 20.64
CA ASN A 36 15.04 -5.52 21.90
C ASN A 36 13.74 -4.71 21.80
N SER A 37 13.09 -4.62 20.63
CA SER A 37 11.70 -4.12 20.59
C SER A 37 10.71 -5.23 20.97
N GLU A 38 9.59 -4.89 21.62
CA GLU A 38 8.52 -5.83 21.96
C GLU A 38 7.74 -6.40 20.75
N GLY A 39 8.34 -6.37 19.55
CA GLY A 39 7.85 -7.07 18.36
C GLY A 39 7.56 -6.18 17.15
N ILE A 40 7.40 -4.86 17.33
CA ILE A 40 7.14 -3.89 16.24
C ILE A 40 8.00 -2.65 16.47
N GLY A 41 8.75 -2.24 15.44
CA GLY A 41 9.58 -1.04 15.48
C GLY A 41 9.80 -0.45 14.08
N ILE A 42 9.74 0.89 13.97
CA ILE A 42 9.97 1.60 12.71
C ILE A 42 11.47 1.58 12.38
N SER A 43 11.83 1.00 11.24
CA SER A 43 13.22 0.73 10.86
C SER A 43 13.56 1.09 9.41
N ASN A 44 12.56 1.43 8.58
CA ASN A 44 12.79 1.88 7.21
C ASN A 44 12.25 3.30 6.95
N SER A 45 12.85 3.97 5.97
CA SER A 45 12.57 5.36 5.61
C SER A 45 11.13 5.59 5.14
N ILE A 46 10.50 4.57 4.54
CA ILE A 46 9.12 4.68 4.07
C ILE A 46 8.15 4.63 5.25
N ALA A 47 8.35 3.70 6.19
CA ALA A 47 7.52 3.60 7.39
C ALA A 47 7.67 4.83 8.30
N SER A 48 8.89 5.36 8.46
CA SER A 48 9.14 6.62 9.21
C SER A 48 8.57 7.84 8.52
N PHE A 49 8.48 7.85 7.19
CA PHE A 49 7.77 8.90 6.46
C PHE A 49 6.26 8.83 6.65
N LEU A 50 5.69 7.62 6.69
CA LEU A 50 4.24 7.41 6.81
C LEU A 50 3.73 7.57 8.24
N ILE A 51 4.55 7.23 9.22
CA ILE A 51 4.23 7.28 10.66
C ILE A 51 5.31 8.15 11.30
N ALA A 52 4.93 9.37 11.70
CA ALA A 52 5.81 10.27 12.41
C ALA A 52 6.33 9.61 13.70
N GLU A 53 7.61 9.86 14.03
CA GLU A 53 8.26 9.24 15.20
C GLU A 53 7.61 9.68 16.52
N ASP A 54 7.00 10.86 16.56
CA ASP A 54 6.31 11.38 17.74
C ASP A 54 4.87 10.87 17.84
N GLY A 55 4.58 10.12 18.91
CA GLY A 55 3.20 9.82 19.32
C GLY A 55 2.57 8.56 18.72
N TRP A 56 3.32 7.71 18.03
CA TRP A 56 2.82 6.39 17.62
C TRP A 56 2.89 5.37 18.76
N SER A 57 1.91 4.49 18.81
CA SER A 57 1.90 3.28 19.64
C SER A 57 1.89 2.03 18.76
N VAL A 58 2.31 0.89 19.30
CA VAL A 58 2.21 -0.41 18.61
C VAL A 58 0.81 -0.63 18.03
N GLU A 59 -0.24 -0.33 18.79
CA GLU A 59 -1.62 -0.48 18.33
C GLU A 59 -1.96 0.44 17.14
N SER A 60 -1.55 1.71 17.21
CA SER A 60 -1.73 2.64 16.08
C SER A 60 -0.95 2.19 14.84
N PHE A 61 0.24 1.61 15.00
CA PHE A 61 1.01 1.06 13.89
C PHE A 61 0.27 -0.11 13.24
N LYS A 62 -0.26 -1.06 14.04
CA LYS A 62 -1.07 -2.17 13.53
C LYS A 62 -2.28 -1.66 12.76
N GLN A 63 -2.96 -0.65 13.29
CA GLN A 63 -4.09 -0.03 12.60
C GLN A 63 -3.69 0.56 11.25
N VAL A 64 -2.59 1.34 11.19
CA VAL A 64 -2.07 1.90 9.94
C VAL A 64 -1.69 0.80 8.95
N TYR A 65 -1.01 -0.25 9.41
CA TYR A 65 -0.69 -1.41 8.57
C TYR A 65 -1.95 -2.08 8.01
N HIS A 66 -2.94 -2.40 8.86
CA HIS A 66 -4.19 -3.02 8.41
C HIS A 66 -4.97 -2.13 7.43
N SER A 67 -5.09 -0.83 7.72
CA SER A 67 -5.71 0.13 6.80
C SER A 67 -4.96 0.20 5.47
N SER A 68 -3.63 0.20 5.48
CA SER A 68 -2.82 0.19 4.25
C SER A 68 -3.01 -1.10 3.44
N ALA A 69 -3.14 -2.25 4.09
CA ALA A 69 -3.39 -3.54 3.43
C ALA A 69 -4.77 -3.56 2.77
N ILE A 70 -5.80 -3.08 3.48
CA ILE A 70 -7.16 -2.94 2.91
C ILE A 70 -7.13 -2.01 1.70
N LEU A 71 -6.44 -0.88 1.78
CA LEU A 71 -6.32 0.07 0.68
C LEU A 71 -5.70 -0.58 -0.55
N VAL A 72 -4.57 -1.28 -0.39
CA VAL A 72 -3.90 -2.02 -1.48
C VAL A 72 -4.83 -3.06 -2.13
N ILE A 73 -5.57 -3.82 -1.33
CA ILE A 73 -6.49 -4.83 -1.84
C ILE A 73 -7.58 -4.17 -2.68
N LEU A 74 -8.24 -3.13 -2.15
CA LEU A 74 -9.33 -2.45 -2.83
C LEU A 74 -8.85 -1.78 -4.13
N THR A 75 -7.72 -1.08 -4.11
CA THR A 75 -7.18 -0.41 -5.30
C THR A 75 -6.68 -1.41 -6.34
N SER A 76 -6.12 -2.54 -5.92
CA SER A 76 -5.71 -3.61 -6.83
C SER A 76 -6.91 -4.27 -7.51
N LEU A 77 -7.97 -4.58 -6.76
CA LEU A 77 -9.20 -5.14 -7.31
C LEU A 77 -9.87 -4.19 -8.30
N LEU A 78 -9.98 -2.91 -7.94
CA LEU A 78 -10.52 -1.88 -8.83
C LEU A 78 -9.71 -1.79 -10.13
N THR A 79 -8.38 -1.73 -10.01
CA THR A 79 -7.47 -1.63 -11.17
C THR A 79 -7.63 -2.85 -12.08
N PHE A 80 -7.70 -4.06 -11.50
CA PHE A 80 -7.90 -5.29 -12.24
C PHE A 80 -9.24 -5.30 -12.99
N ILE A 81 -10.34 -4.95 -12.32
CA ILE A 81 -11.67 -4.87 -12.94
C ILE A 81 -11.68 -3.90 -14.12
N LEU A 82 -11.06 -2.72 -13.97
CA LEU A 82 -11.01 -1.72 -15.04
C LEU A 82 -10.20 -2.20 -16.25
N ILE A 83 -9.10 -2.93 -16.04
CA ILE A 83 -8.32 -3.54 -17.12
C ILE A 83 -9.16 -4.57 -17.89
N ILE A 84 -9.85 -5.47 -17.16
CA ILE A 84 -10.71 -6.48 -17.77
C ILE A 84 -11.85 -5.83 -18.56
N TYR A 85 -12.54 -4.85 -17.96
CA TYR A 85 -13.59 -4.10 -18.63
C TYR A 85 -13.08 -3.43 -19.91
N ARG A 86 -11.91 -2.79 -19.83
CA ARG A 86 -11.29 -2.10 -20.96
C ARG A 86 -10.94 -3.04 -22.10
N PHE A 87 -10.48 -4.24 -21.78
CA PHE A 87 -10.13 -5.28 -22.74
C PHE A 87 -11.38 -5.91 -23.39
N ALA A 88 -12.42 -6.17 -22.59
CA ALA A 88 -13.69 -6.71 -23.09
C ALA A 88 -14.39 -5.72 -24.05
N THR A 89 -14.28 -4.42 -23.79
CA THR A 89 -14.86 -3.36 -24.62
C THR A 89 -13.97 -2.92 -25.78
N SER A 90 -12.65 -3.16 -25.75
CA SER A 90 -11.76 -2.86 -26.88
C SER A 90 -11.86 -3.85 -28.02
N ARG A 91 -12.40 -5.04 -27.76
CA ARG A 91 -12.56 -6.14 -28.72
C ARG A 91 -13.89 -6.08 -29.48
N LYS A 92 -14.79 -5.17 -29.10
CA LYS A 92 -16.00 -4.81 -29.85
C LYS A 92 -15.70 -3.58 -30.68
#